data_AF-A0AAU9AC34-F1
#
_entry.id   AF-A0AAU9AC34-F1
#
_cell.length_a   1.000
_cell.length_b   1.000
_cell.length_c   1.000
_cell.angle_alpha   90.00
_cell.angle_beta   90.00
_cell.angle_gamma   90.00
#
_symmetry.space_group_name_H-M   'P 1'
#
loop_
_entity.id
_entity.type
_entity.pdbx_description
1 polymer ?
#
loop_
_entity_poly.entity_id
_entity_poly.type
_entity_poly.pdbx_seq_one_letter_code
_entity_poly.pdbx_strand_id
1 'polypeptide(L)'
;MQRIKLMPDYECFALWDENAVANLDADALPISAQLKARIHRWEDAYDATLDRDDPARSGFASERDLHAFDEEGRALWRCLRQELGDAYAVRYFSPISATVIDP
;
A
#
# COMPACT_ATOMS: atom_id res chain seq x y z
N MET A 1 -6.16 -17.15 10.05
CA MET A 1 -6.16 -16.32 8.83
C MET A 1 -6.07 -14.87 9.25
N GLN A 2 -4.93 -14.23 8.98
CA GLN A 2 -4.73 -12.81 9.29
C GLN A 2 -5.36 -11.94 8.19
N ARG A 3 -5.88 -10.78 8.55
CA ARG A 3 -6.44 -9.80 7.59
C ARG A 3 -5.53 -8.60 7.54
N ILE A 4 -5.00 -8.34 6.35
CA ILE A 4 -4.14 -7.18 6.11
C ILE A 4 -4.71 -6.35 4.97
N LYS A 5 -4.48 -5.06 5.04
CA LYS A 5 -4.86 -4.10 4.01
C LYS A 5 -3.62 -3.39 3.48
N LEU A 6 -3.43 -3.40 2.17
CA LEU A 6 -2.49 -2.53 1.48
C LEU A 6 -3.17 -1.19 1.21
N MET A 7 -2.76 -0.14 1.91
CA MET A 7 -3.28 1.22 1.81
C MET A 7 -2.15 2.19 2.14
N PRO A 8 -1.84 3.14 1.24
CA PRO A 8 -0.81 4.12 1.54
C PRO A 8 -1.37 5.16 2.53
N ASP A 9 -0.51 5.66 3.40
CA ASP A 9 -0.76 6.83 4.24
C ASP A 9 0.58 7.52 4.47
N TYR A 10 0.55 8.82 4.73
CA TYR A 10 1.78 9.60 4.84
C TYR A 10 2.60 9.17 6.06
N GLU A 11 3.90 8.99 5.84
CA GLU A 11 4.90 8.66 6.86
C GLU A 11 4.54 7.39 7.67
N CYS A 12 3.79 6.48 7.04
CA CYS A 12 3.38 5.18 7.57
C CYS A 12 3.79 4.05 6.62
N PHE A 13 3.91 2.83 7.13
CA PHE A 13 3.96 1.66 6.26
C PHE A 13 2.65 1.52 5.48
N ALA A 14 2.73 0.97 4.27
CA ALA A 14 1.58 0.75 3.40
C ALA A 14 0.72 -0.44 3.82
N LEU A 15 1.19 -1.28 4.74
CA LEU A 15 0.47 -2.44 5.21
C LEU A 15 -0.16 -2.17 6.58
N TRP A 16 -1.38 -2.63 6.74
CA TRP A 16 -2.16 -2.47 7.97
C TRP A 16 -2.66 -3.83 8.40
N ASP A 17 -2.30 -4.24 9.63
CA ASP A 17 -2.92 -5.39 10.28
C ASP A 17 -4.30 -4.96 10.79
N GLU A 18 -5.35 -5.50 10.18
CA GLU A 18 -6.72 -5.15 10.52
C GLU A 18 -7.24 -5.93 11.74
N ASN A 19 -6.56 -7.00 12.13
CA ASN A 19 -6.86 -7.70 13.37
C ASN A 19 -6.30 -6.93 14.57
N ALA A 20 -5.08 -6.40 14.44
CA ALA A 20 -4.40 -5.64 15.48
C ALA A 20 -4.70 -4.13 15.43
N VAL A 21 -5.29 -3.63 14.34
CA VAL A 21 -5.49 -2.20 14.06
C VAL A 21 -4.17 -1.44 14.19
N ALA A 22 -3.13 -1.97 13.54
CA ALA A 22 -1.76 -1.48 13.64
C ALA A 22 -1.11 -1.35 12.26
N ASN A 23 -0.18 -0.41 12.14
CA ASN A 23 0.68 -0.29 10.98
C ASN A 23 1.69 -1.45 10.98
N LEU A 24 1.90 -2.06 9.82
CA LEU A 24 2.64 -3.31 9.66
C LEU A 24 3.77 -3.08 8.66
N ASP A 25 5.00 -3.35 9.09
CA ASP A 25 6.16 -3.31 8.19
C ASP A 25 6.12 -4.52 7.23
N ALA A 26 6.40 -4.29 5.95
CA ALA A 26 6.58 -5.37 4.98
C ALA A 26 7.70 -6.34 5.40
N ASP A 27 8.71 -5.86 6.14
CA ASP A 27 9.80 -6.70 6.64
C ASP A 27 9.35 -7.75 7.66
N ALA A 28 8.23 -7.51 8.35
CA ALA A 28 7.63 -8.46 9.29
C ALA A 28 6.88 -9.61 8.60
N LEU A 29 6.64 -9.53 7.28
CA LEU A 29 5.94 -10.56 6.52
C LEU A 29 6.88 -11.62 5.91
N PRO A 30 6.41 -12.88 5.78
CA PRO A 30 7.17 -13.97 5.16
C PRO A 30 7.10 -13.91 3.61
N ILE A 31 7.44 -12.77 3.04
CA ILE A 31 7.46 -12.51 1.58
C ILE A 31 8.88 -12.25 1.10
N SER A 32 9.08 -12.28 -0.21
CA SER A 32 10.36 -12.09 -0.88
C SER A 32 10.95 -10.70 -0.61
N ALA A 33 12.29 -10.64 -0.51
CA ALA A 33 13.00 -9.37 -0.36
C ALA A 33 12.72 -8.40 -1.51
N GLN A 34 12.47 -8.94 -2.72
CA GLN A 34 12.08 -8.12 -3.87
C GLN A 34 10.72 -7.46 -3.65
N LEU A 35 9.72 -8.19 -3.14
CA LEU A 35 8.40 -7.63 -2.89
C LEU A 35 8.45 -6.58 -1.77
N LYS A 36 9.18 -6.84 -0.68
CA LYS A 36 9.42 -5.87 0.40
C LYS A 36 9.98 -4.56 -0.13
N ALA A 37 11.07 -4.64 -0.91
CA ALA A 37 11.69 -3.46 -1.52
C ALA A 37 10.81 -2.74 -2.55
N ARG A 38 9.83 -3.40 -3.17
CA ARG A 38 8.85 -2.73 -4.04
C ARG A 38 7.78 -2.01 -3.21
N ILE A 39 7.32 -2.60 -2.12
CA ILE A 39 6.36 -1.98 -1.20
C ILE A 39 6.96 -0.70 -0.60
N HIS A 40 8.18 -0.74 -0.08
CA HIS A 40 8.84 0.45 0.45
C HIS A 40 9.02 1.57 -0.58
N ARG A 41 9.39 1.23 -1.82
CA ARG A 41 9.46 2.23 -2.89
C ARG A 41 8.10 2.83 -3.23
N TRP A 42 7.03 2.07 -3.05
CA TRP A 42 5.66 2.55 -3.25
C TRP A 42 5.21 3.45 -2.09
N GLU A 43 5.59 3.14 -0.84
CA GLU A 43 5.43 4.02 0.32
C GLU A 43 6.16 5.35 0.09
N ASP A 44 7.47 5.29 -0.24
CA ASP A 44 8.30 6.47 -0.52
C ASP A 44 7.70 7.35 -1.64
N ALA A 45 7.12 6.72 -2.66
CA ALA A 45 6.49 7.43 -3.77
C ALA A 45 5.22 8.19 -3.33
N TYR A 46 4.47 7.66 -2.37
CA TYR A 46 3.33 8.37 -1.78
C TYR A 46 3.79 9.51 -0.89
N ASP A 47 4.77 9.26 -0.02
CA ASP A 47 5.34 10.26 0.87
C ASP A 47 5.98 11.43 0.13
N ALA A 48 6.57 11.18 -1.05
CA ALA A 48 7.10 12.23 -1.91
C ALA A 48 6.02 13.21 -2.42
N THR A 49 4.72 12.85 -2.30
CA THR A 49 3.60 13.73 -2.64
C THR A 49 3.13 14.62 -1.50
N LEU A 50 3.67 14.43 -0.29
CA LEU A 50 3.34 15.25 0.88
C LEU A 50 3.94 16.66 0.74
N ASP A 51 3.08 17.68 0.74
CA ASP A 51 3.50 19.07 0.91
C ASP A 51 3.47 19.40 2.41
N ARG A 52 4.65 19.48 3.04
CA ARG A 52 4.78 19.75 4.49
C ARG A 52 4.44 21.18 4.87
N ASP A 53 4.57 22.11 3.94
CA ASP A 53 4.27 23.53 4.17
C ASP A 53 2.76 23.78 4.01
N ASP A 54 2.11 23.07 3.10
CA ASP A 54 0.66 23.12 2.87
C ASP A 54 0.07 21.72 2.62
N PRO A 55 -0.30 20.97 3.68
CA PRO A 55 -0.81 19.60 3.55
C PRO A 55 -2.04 19.46 2.65
N ALA A 56 -2.84 20.53 2.48
CA ALA A 56 -4.01 20.51 1.61
C ALA A 56 -3.65 20.45 0.11
N ARG A 57 -2.39 20.76 -0.24
CA ARG A 57 -1.86 20.66 -1.60
C ARG A 57 -1.14 19.34 -1.88
N SER A 58 -1.08 18.44 -0.89
CA SER A 58 -0.47 17.13 -1.05
C SER A 58 -1.22 16.28 -2.06
N GLY A 59 -0.52 15.28 -2.60
CA GLY A 59 -1.04 14.35 -3.59
C GLY A 59 -0.34 14.47 -4.94
N PHE A 60 -0.72 13.60 -5.87
CA PHE A 60 -0.04 13.47 -7.15
C PHE A 60 -0.21 14.72 -8.02
N ALA A 61 0.87 15.10 -8.71
CA ALA A 61 0.90 16.26 -9.60
C ALA A 61 -0.02 16.13 -10.82
N SER A 62 -0.40 14.90 -11.19
CA SER A 62 -1.31 14.63 -12.30
C SER A 62 -2.14 13.38 -12.09
N GLU A 63 -3.28 13.30 -12.77
CA GLU A 63 -4.09 12.08 -12.83
C GLU A 63 -3.29 10.89 -13.36
N ARG A 64 -2.40 11.13 -14.34
CA ARG A 64 -1.53 10.07 -14.89
C ARG A 64 -0.64 9.46 -13.81
N ASP A 65 -0.06 10.28 -12.94
CA ASP A 65 0.83 9.81 -11.87
C ASP A 65 0.03 9.06 -10.80
N LEU A 66 -1.15 9.56 -10.43
CA LEU A 66 -2.09 8.86 -9.55
C LEU A 66 -2.50 7.49 -10.12
N HIS A 67 -2.78 7.43 -11.42
CA HIS A 67 -3.12 6.18 -12.11
C HIS A 67 -1.97 5.19 -12.13
N ALA A 68 -0.75 5.63 -12.47
CA ALA A 68 0.43 4.77 -12.44
C ALA A 68 0.72 4.23 -11.03
N PHE A 69 0.52 5.07 -10.01
CA PHE A 69 0.68 4.68 -8.61
C PHE A 69 -0.35 3.63 -8.17
N ASP A 70 -1.62 3.81 -8.52
CA ASP A 70 -2.69 2.84 -8.23
C ASP A 70 -2.50 1.51 -8.99
N GLU A 71 -2.01 1.56 -10.24
CA GLU A 71 -1.64 0.37 -11.02
C GLU A 71 -0.54 -0.45 -10.33
N GLU A 72 0.52 0.20 -9.83
CA GLU A 72 1.56 -0.48 -9.04
C GLU A 72 0.99 -1.03 -7.73
N GLY A 73 0.14 -0.29 -7.03
CA GLY A 73 -0.55 -0.77 -5.82
C GLY A 73 -1.36 -2.06 -6.07
N ARG A 74 -2.09 -2.13 -7.19
CA ARG A 74 -2.78 -3.36 -7.61
C ARG A 74 -1.82 -4.49 -7.97
N ALA A 75 -0.68 -4.18 -8.58
CA ALA A 75 0.34 -5.19 -8.88
C ALA A 75 0.94 -5.77 -7.59
N LEU A 76 1.31 -4.92 -6.63
CA LEU A 76 1.77 -5.30 -5.30
C LEU A 76 0.75 -6.16 -4.56
N TRP A 77 -0.52 -5.76 -4.58
CA TRP A 77 -1.62 -6.51 -3.99
C TRP A 77 -1.72 -7.94 -4.54
N ARG A 78 -1.63 -8.12 -5.86
CA ARG A 78 -1.64 -9.45 -6.49
C ARG A 78 -0.42 -10.28 -6.05
N CYS A 79 0.77 -9.69 -6.00
CA CYS A 79 1.98 -10.36 -5.53
C CYS A 79 1.87 -10.78 -4.05
N LEU A 80 1.37 -9.90 -3.18
CA LEU A 80 1.13 -10.21 -1.76
C LEU A 80 0.21 -11.42 -1.60
N ARG A 81 -0.92 -11.45 -2.32
CA ARG A 81 -1.84 -12.59 -2.29
C ARG A 81 -1.19 -13.88 -2.75
N GLN A 82 -0.37 -13.81 -3.79
CA GLN A 82 0.32 -14.98 -4.33
C GLN A 82 1.36 -15.53 -3.33
N GLU A 83 2.17 -14.67 -2.72
CA GLU A 83 3.25 -15.10 -1.82
C GLU A 83 2.75 -15.50 -0.43
N LEU A 84 1.75 -14.81 0.10
CA LEU A 84 1.20 -15.09 1.44
C LEU A 84 0.17 -16.25 1.45
N GLY A 85 -0.44 -16.52 0.29
CA GLY A 85 -1.45 -17.57 0.14
C GLY A 85 -2.63 -17.44 1.10
N ASP A 86 -3.28 -18.57 1.40
CA ASP A 86 -4.53 -18.60 2.18
C ASP A 86 -4.35 -18.30 3.68
N ALA A 87 -3.10 -18.14 4.15
CA ALA A 87 -2.84 -17.72 5.52
C ALA A 87 -3.29 -16.27 5.77
N TYR A 88 -3.36 -15.46 4.69
CA TYR A 88 -3.69 -14.04 4.74
C TYR A 88 -4.85 -13.69 3.80
N ALA A 89 -5.80 -12.92 4.30
CA ALA A 89 -6.75 -12.19 3.47
C ALA A 89 -6.19 -10.78 3.23
N VAL A 90 -5.71 -10.53 2.01
CA VAL A 90 -5.10 -9.25 1.63
C VAL A 90 -6.11 -8.41 0.87
N ARG A 91 -6.44 -7.22 1.37
CA ARG A 91 -7.29 -6.22 0.73
C ARG A 91 -6.46 -5.07 0.18
N TYR A 92 -6.96 -4.36 -0.83
CA TYR A 92 -6.28 -3.20 -1.40
C TYR A 92 -7.17 -1.97 -1.38
N PHE A 93 -6.68 -0.84 -0.88
CA PHE A 93 -7.36 0.44 -1.01
C PHE A 93 -6.87 1.17 -2.26
N SER A 94 -7.79 1.47 -3.17
CA SER A 94 -7.48 2.26 -4.37
C SER A 94 -7.60 3.76 -4.07
N PRO A 95 -6.51 4.54 -4.20
CA PRO A 95 -6.58 5.99 -4.02
C PRO A 95 -7.44 6.70 -5.08
N ILE A 96 -7.64 6.08 -6.25
CA ILE A 96 -8.50 6.62 -7.32
C ILE A 96 -9.97 6.57 -6.92
N SER A 97 -10.47 5.39 -6.52
CA SER A 97 -11.87 5.23 -6.16
C SER A 97 -12.17 5.58 -4.70
N ALA A 98 -11.14 5.76 -3.89
CA ALA A 98 -11.21 5.91 -2.43
C ALA A 98 -12.00 4.76 -1.77
N THR A 99 -11.85 3.54 -2.30
CA THR A 99 -12.55 2.35 -1.81
C THR A 99 -11.60 1.18 -1.61
N VAL A 100 -11.99 0.29 -0.69
CA VAL A 100 -11.33 -1.00 -0.51
C VAL A 100 -11.85 -1.98 -1.56
N ILE A 101 -10.92 -2.71 -2.15
CA ILE A 101 -11.13 -3.79 -3.09
C ILE A 101 -10.86 -5.09 -2.34
N ASP A 102 -11.90 -5.92 -2.29
CA ASP A 102 -11.83 -7.23 -1.66
C ASP A 102 -11.14 -8.27 -2.58
N PRO A 103 -10.52 -9.31 -1.99
CA PRO A 103 -9.85 -10.40 -2.71
C PRO A 103 -10.75 -11.22 -3.65
#